data_AF-A0A7C9JJU6-F1
#
_entry.id   AF-A0A7C9JJU6-F1
#
_cell.length_a   1.000
_cell.length_b   1.000
_cell.length_c   1.000
_cell.angle_alpha   90.00
_cell.angle_beta   90.00
_cell.angle_gamma   90.00
#
_symmetry.space_group_name_H-M   'P 1'
#
loop_
_entity.id
_entity.type
_entity.pdbx_description
1 polymer ?
#
loop_
_entity_poly.entity_id
_entity_poly.type
_entity_poly.pdbx_seq_one_letter_code
_entity_poly.pdbx_strand_id
1 'polypeptide(L)'
;MQVYPIATPKRANLKNFSVILVNPLYPENIGAAARACANFGVDDLRVVNPASLEELPMTAMATKQGEEVLRKMKIFSSLEQALADLNFVVGTTGRLGKRRLVFHTLREFAPYLCELSFKNKVGLVFGNERLGLSNEELMLCHEVITIPTTEKASLNLAQSVILALYELFQTACEFHPERPPLATHEELELLFKMVEETLKEIDYMPHDNPTLWLTNIRRFITRREPTSREVKIMMGFCRQLLWRLGKELKLSSQDEQAPQGDSSEETCQKDKAPEGRNQG
;
A
#
# COMPACT_ATOMS: atom_id res chain seq x y z
N MET A 1 -4.26 4.51 -13.51
CA MET A 1 -3.96 3.42 -12.55
C MET A 1 -5.09 3.39 -11.53
N GLN A 2 -6.10 2.53 -11.71
CA GLN A 2 -7.12 2.28 -10.70
C GLN A 2 -6.50 1.32 -9.68
N VAL A 3 -6.17 1.82 -8.49
CA VAL A 3 -5.71 0.99 -7.38
C VAL A 3 -6.91 0.88 -6.45
N TYR A 4 -7.56 -0.28 -6.41
CA TYR A 4 -8.50 -0.60 -5.33
C TYR A 4 -7.72 -0.57 -4.01
N PRO A 5 -8.29 -0.10 -2.89
CA PRO A 5 -7.57 -0.16 -1.63
C PRO A 5 -7.42 -1.63 -1.20
N ILE A 6 -6.25 -2.21 -1.44
CA ILE A 6 -5.88 -3.57 -1.03
C ILE A 6 -5.60 -3.62 0.49
N ALA A 7 -5.48 -2.47 1.16
CA ALA A 7 -5.15 -2.37 2.57
C ALA A 7 -6.30 -1.79 3.39
N THR A 8 -6.60 -2.43 4.52
CA THR A 8 -7.61 -1.98 5.49
C THR A 8 -6.93 -1.36 6.71
N PRO A 9 -7.29 -0.13 7.12
CA PRO A 9 -6.75 0.48 8.33
C PRO A 9 -7.30 -0.23 9.56
N LYS A 10 -6.40 -0.87 10.34
CA LYS A 10 -6.76 -1.57 11.60
C LYS A 10 -6.28 -0.83 12.84
N ARG A 11 -5.23 -0.01 12.70
CA ARG A 11 -4.54 0.65 13.82
C ARG A 11 -4.91 2.14 13.95
N ALA A 12 -5.88 2.62 13.19
CA ALA A 12 -6.38 4.00 13.27
C ALA A 12 -7.85 4.08 12.81
N ASN A 13 -8.55 5.11 13.27
CA ASN A 13 -9.85 5.49 12.71
C ASN A 13 -9.68 6.72 11.80
N LEU A 14 -9.57 6.47 10.49
CA LEU A 14 -9.28 7.51 9.50
C LEU A 14 -10.38 8.58 9.39
N LYS A 15 -11.62 8.25 9.76
CA LYS A 15 -12.75 9.20 9.76
C LYS A 15 -12.62 10.32 10.80
N ASN A 16 -11.76 10.12 11.80
CA ASN A 16 -11.49 11.10 12.85
C ASN A 16 -10.31 12.01 12.50
N PHE A 17 -9.67 11.83 11.34
CA PHE A 17 -8.67 12.77 10.85
C PHE A 17 -9.31 13.85 9.99
N SER A 18 -8.79 15.06 10.13
CA SER A 18 -9.15 16.23 9.31
C SER A 18 -7.89 16.80 8.67
N VAL A 19 -7.97 17.13 7.39
CA VAL A 19 -6.91 17.88 6.68
C VAL A 19 -7.34 19.33 6.60
N ILE A 20 -6.50 20.24 7.09
CA ILE A 20 -6.78 21.67 7.14
C ILE A 20 -5.76 22.41 6.27
N LEU A 21 -6.22 23.07 5.21
CA LEU A 21 -5.40 23.90 4.33
C LEU A 21 -5.60 25.38 4.69
N VAL A 22 -4.52 26.06 5.05
CA VAL A 22 -4.56 27.44 5.52
C VAL A 22 -4.01 28.39 4.46
N ASN A 23 -4.85 29.35 4.06
CA ASN A 23 -4.54 30.35 3.04
C ASN A 23 -4.03 29.77 1.70
N PRO A 24 -4.59 28.66 1.14
CA PRO A 24 -4.09 28.10 -0.11
C PRO A 24 -4.21 29.13 -1.24
N LEU A 25 -3.12 29.30 -2.00
CA LEU A 25 -3.06 30.29 -3.07
C LEU A 25 -3.68 29.78 -4.37
N TYR A 26 -3.57 28.48 -4.62
CA TYR A 26 -3.93 27.86 -5.89
C TYR A 26 -5.05 26.83 -5.70
N PRO A 27 -6.21 26.97 -6.39
CA PRO A 27 -7.32 26.02 -6.31
C PRO A 27 -6.90 24.60 -6.71
N GLU A 28 -5.95 24.45 -7.63
CA GLU A 28 -5.36 23.17 -8.03
C GLU A 28 -4.84 22.36 -6.84
N ASN A 29 -4.26 23.03 -5.83
CA ASN A 29 -3.76 22.37 -4.63
C ASN A 29 -4.87 21.90 -3.71
N ILE A 30 -6.01 22.62 -3.67
CA ILE A 30 -7.21 22.18 -2.94
C ILE A 30 -7.74 20.89 -3.59
N GLY A 31 -7.88 20.89 -4.92
CA GLY A 31 -8.29 19.71 -5.68
C GLY A 31 -7.35 18.53 -5.47
N ALA A 32 -6.04 18.74 -5.62
CA ALA A 32 -5.05 17.69 -5.42
C ALA A 32 -5.01 17.17 -3.97
N ALA A 33 -5.24 18.02 -2.97
CA ALA A 33 -5.39 17.62 -1.57
C ALA A 33 -6.67 16.79 -1.35
N ALA A 34 -7.80 17.16 -1.96
CA ALA A 34 -9.03 16.38 -1.92
C ALA A 34 -8.83 14.98 -2.52
N ARG A 35 -8.07 14.88 -3.62
CA ARG A 35 -7.67 13.59 -4.20
C ARG A 35 -6.81 12.77 -3.24
N ALA A 36 -5.83 13.40 -2.58
CA ALA A 36 -4.99 12.72 -1.60
C ALA A 36 -5.81 12.19 -0.42
N CYS A 37 -6.75 13.00 0.09
CA CYS A 37 -7.70 12.63 1.13
C CYS A 37 -8.50 11.38 0.73
N ALA A 38 -9.09 11.37 -0.48
CA ALA A 38 -9.82 10.22 -1.00
C ALA A 38 -8.95 8.96 -1.16
N ASN A 39 -7.71 9.09 -1.63
CA ASN A 39 -6.79 7.96 -1.79
C ASN A 39 -6.46 7.25 -0.47
N PHE A 40 -6.45 7.99 0.65
CA PHE A 40 -6.09 7.48 1.96
C PHE A 40 -7.28 7.42 2.93
N GLY A 41 -8.52 7.56 2.46
CA GLY A 41 -9.73 7.36 3.26
C GLY A 41 -9.96 8.42 4.35
N VAL A 42 -9.47 9.65 4.13
CA VAL A 42 -9.79 10.80 4.98
C VAL A 42 -10.84 11.64 4.27
N ASP A 43 -12.02 11.80 4.88
CA ASP A 43 -13.16 12.47 4.22
C ASP A 43 -13.32 13.95 4.61
N ASP A 44 -12.68 14.38 5.72
CA ASP A 44 -12.86 15.74 6.27
C ASP A 44 -11.75 16.69 5.80
N LEU A 45 -11.98 17.33 4.64
CA LEU A 45 -11.15 18.41 4.14
C LEU A 45 -11.71 19.78 4.58
N ARG A 46 -10.85 20.60 5.18
CA ARG A 46 -11.17 21.96 5.64
C ARG A 46 -10.26 22.96 4.97
N VAL A 47 -10.82 24.06 4.50
CA VAL A 47 -10.10 25.11 3.79
C VAL A 47 -10.33 26.43 4.50
N VAL A 48 -9.25 27.06 4.95
CA VAL A 48 -9.29 28.33 5.70
C VAL A 48 -8.82 29.45 4.79
N ASN A 49 -9.68 30.45 4.58
CA ASN A 49 -9.37 31.68 3.85
C ASN A 49 -8.64 31.45 2.49
N PRO A 50 -9.21 30.65 1.56
CA PRO A 50 -8.59 30.39 0.27
C PRO A 50 -8.50 31.65 -0.60
N ALA A 51 -7.43 31.82 -1.36
CA ALA A 51 -7.27 32.96 -2.26
C ALA A 51 -8.21 32.86 -3.49
N SER A 52 -8.50 31.65 -3.95
CA SER A 52 -9.45 31.36 -5.02
C SER A 52 -10.14 30.01 -4.78
N LEU A 53 -11.38 29.92 -5.22
CA LEU A 53 -12.25 28.73 -5.17
C LEU A 53 -12.82 28.40 -6.55
N GLU A 54 -12.07 28.67 -7.61
CA GLU A 54 -12.48 28.33 -8.97
C GLU A 54 -12.69 26.82 -9.13
N GLU A 55 -13.91 26.44 -9.54
CA GLU A 55 -14.35 25.04 -9.54
C GLU A 55 -13.60 24.19 -10.57
N LEU A 56 -13.39 24.71 -11.78
CA LEU A 56 -12.75 23.98 -12.88
C LEU A 56 -11.33 23.50 -12.55
N PRO A 57 -10.39 24.33 -12.05
CA PRO A 57 -9.07 23.87 -11.64
C PRO A 57 -9.10 22.92 -10.43
N MET A 58 -9.98 23.13 -9.45
CA MET A 58 -10.12 22.22 -8.30
C MET A 58 -10.59 20.82 -8.75
N THR A 59 -11.68 20.77 -9.52
CA THR A 59 -12.28 19.50 -9.98
C THR A 59 -11.36 18.74 -10.93
N ALA A 60 -10.63 19.45 -11.81
CA ALA A 60 -9.63 18.85 -12.69
C ALA A 60 -8.53 18.10 -11.90
N MET A 61 -8.07 18.67 -10.79
CA MET A 61 -7.04 18.05 -9.94
C MET A 61 -7.57 16.99 -8.97
N ALA A 62 -8.81 17.13 -8.51
CA ALA A 62 -9.45 16.18 -7.59
C ALA A 62 -9.68 14.80 -8.21
N THR A 63 -9.91 14.76 -9.53
CA THR A 63 -10.38 13.57 -10.27
C THR A 63 -11.67 12.98 -9.68
N LYS A 64 -12.24 11.96 -10.33
CA LYS A 64 -13.50 11.34 -9.87
C LYS A 64 -13.45 10.84 -8.42
N GLN A 65 -12.27 10.45 -7.94
CA GLN A 65 -12.06 9.94 -6.58
C GLN A 65 -12.11 11.06 -5.54
N GLY A 66 -11.52 12.23 -5.81
CA GLY A 66 -11.51 13.37 -4.88
C GLY A 66 -12.75 14.27 -4.95
N GLU A 67 -13.59 14.12 -5.98
CA GLU A 67 -14.80 14.94 -6.16
C GLU A 67 -15.73 14.91 -4.95
N GLU A 68 -15.93 13.75 -4.32
CA GLU A 68 -16.83 13.64 -3.16
C GLU A 68 -16.28 14.40 -1.95
N VAL A 69 -14.98 14.27 -1.68
CA VAL A 69 -14.29 15.03 -0.62
C VAL A 69 -14.36 16.53 -0.90
N LEU A 70 -14.14 16.93 -2.16
CA LEU A 70 -14.22 18.32 -2.58
C LEU A 70 -15.63 18.90 -2.40
N ARG A 71 -16.69 18.15 -2.74
CA ARG A 71 -18.08 18.58 -2.51
C ARG A 71 -18.44 18.71 -1.03
N LYS A 72 -17.86 17.87 -0.17
CA LYS A 72 -18.07 17.89 1.28
C LYS A 72 -17.12 18.83 2.02
N MET A 73 -16.17 19.45 1.32
CA MET A 73 -15.15 20.28 1.97
C MET A 73 -15.80 21.44 2.71
N LYS A 74 -15.24 21.80 3.86
CA LYS A 74 -15.74 22.89 4.69
C LYS A 74 -14.84 24.11 4.53
N ILE A 75 -15.45 25.27 4.30
CA ILE A 75 -14.74 26.53 4.17
C ILE A 75 -14.92 27.34 5.46
N PHE A 76 -13.81 27.84 6.00
CA PHE A 76 -13.79 28.64 7.23
C PHE A 76 -13.09 29.99 7.00
N SER A 77 -13.49 31.00 7.77
CA SER A 77 -12.89 32.34 7.68
C SER A 77 -11.63 32.50 8.55
N SER A 78 -11.41 31.58 9.51
CA SER A 78 -10.27 31.62 10.44
C SER A 78 -9.84 30.21 10.83
N LEU A 79 -8.59 30.05 11.27
CA LEU A 79 -8.05 28.76 11.67
C LEU A 79 -8.73 28.28 12.95
N GLU A 80 -9.00 29.16 13.90
CA GLU A 80 -9.67 28.87 15.17
C GLU A 80 -11.04 28.20 14.96
N GLN A 81 -11.83 28.71 14.00
CA GLN A 81 -13.12 28.08 13.65
C GLN A 81 -12.92 26.68 13.06
N ALA A 82 -11.91 26.50 12.22
CA ALA A 82 -11.59 25.21 11.61
C ALA A 82 -11.02 24.19 12.61
N LEU A 83 -10.57 24.62 13.79
CA LEU A 83 -10.03 23.75 14.85
C LEU A 83 -11.02 23.46 15.98
N ALA A 84 -12.14 24.19 16.05
CA ALA A 84 -13.00 24.24 17.23
C ALA A 84 -13.59 22.89 17.70
N ASP A 85 -13.84 21.94 16.80
CA ASP A 85 -14.35 20.60 17.14
C ASP A 85 -13.26 19.52 17.18
N LEU A 86 -11.99 19.89 17.04
CA LEU A 86 -10.86 18.95 17.07
C LEU A 86 -10.28 18.85 18.48
N ASN A 87 -9.83 17.65 18.84
CA ASN A 87 -9.26 17.37 20.16
C ASN A 87 -7.73 17.48 20.18
N PHE A 88 -7.09 17.27 19.04
CA PHE A 88 -5.63 17.37 18.90
C PHE A 88 -5.28 17.91 17.52
N VAL A 89 -4.30 18.82 17.46
CA VAL A 89 -3.99 19.59 16.25
C VAL A 89 -2.49 19.59 16.03
N VAL A 90 -2.07 19.21 14.83
CA VAL A 90 -0.69 19.09 14.42
C VAL A 90 -0.40 20.06 13.29
N GLY A 91 0.52 21.00 13.52
CA GLY A 91 0.99 21.92 12.49
C GLY A 91 2.16 21.34 11.71
N THR A 92 2.23 21.60 10.41
CA THR A 92 3.35 21.17 9.56
C THR A 92 4.27 22.33 9.21
N THR A 93 5.58 22.09 9.24
CA THR A 93 6.55 23.11 8.83
C THR A 93 7.83 22.52 8.23
N GLY A 94 8.35 23.17 7.18
CA GLY A 94 9.69 22.89 6.64
C GLY A 94 10.81 23.71 7.30
N ARG A 95 10.48 24.58 8.27
CA ARG A 95 11.45 25.49 8.91
C ARG A 95 11.78 25.00 10.33
N LEU A 96 13.06 24.70 10.58
CA LEU A 96 13.55 24.12 11.84
C LEU A 96 14.08 25.16 12.85
N GLY A 97 13.66 26.42 12.74
CA GLY A 97 14.15 27.48 13.64
C GLY A 97 13.72 27.26 15.10
N LYS A 98 14.56 27.69 16.06
CA LYS A 98 14.34 27.52 17.52
C LYS A 98 12.94 27.92 18.02
N ARG A 99 12.27 28.88 17.35
CA ARG A 99 10.92 29.35 17.72
C ARG A 99 9.79 28.39 17.32
N ARG A 100 10.04 27.43 16.43
CA ARG A 100 9.02 26.49 15.91
C ARG A 100 8.97 25.17 16.65
N LEU A 101 9.94 24.91 17.54
CA LEU A 101 9.96 23.78 18.48
C LEU A 101 9.58 22.45 17.82
N VAL A 102 10.20 22.15 16.67
CA VAL A 102 9.98 20.89 15.95
C VAL A 102 10.80 19.80 16.61
N PHE A 103 10.13 18.84 17.25
CA PHE A 103 10.79 17.73 17.95
C PHE A 103 10.69 16.40 17.20
N HIS A 104 9.72 16.27 16.30
CA HIS A 104 9.42 15.01 15.64
C HIS A 104 9.22 15.18 14.12
N THR A 105 9.64 14.16 13.39
CA THR A 105 9.18 13.93 12.03
C THR A 105 7.79 13.33 12.05
N LEU A 106 7.06 13.48 10.94
CA LEU A 106 5.74 12.84 10.84
C LEU A 106 5.80 11.32 11.05
N ARG A 107 6.82 10.65 10.51
CA ARG A 107 6.99 9.20 10.65
C ARG A 107 7.09 8.77 12.11
N GLU A 108 7.83 9.52 12.92
CA GLU A 108 8.02 9.22 14.35
C GLU A 108 6.73 9.44 15.14
N PHE A 109 5.93 10.43 14.74
CA PHE A 109 4.72 10.82 15.47
C PHE A 109 3.44 10.10 14.98
N ALA A 110 3.44 9.54 13.78
CA ALA A 110 2.30 8.86 13.18
C ALA A 110 1.69 7.75 14.08
N PRO A 111 2.46 6.88 14.77
CA PRO A 111 1.88 5.85 15.65
C PRO A 111 1.01 6.44 16.77
N TYR A 112 1.46 7.52 17.39
CA TYR A 112 0.71 8.22 18.43
C TYR A 112 -0.57 8.84 17.88
N LEU A 113 -0.51 9.48 16.70
CA LEU A 113 -1.70 10.04 16.05
C LEU A 113 -2.72 8.96 15.68
N CYS A 114 -2.26 7.83 15.17
CA CYS A 114 -3.11 6.68 14.83
C CYS A 114 -3.84 6.16 16.07
N GLU A 115 -3.15 5.96 17.19
CA GLU A 115 -3.78 5.53 18.44
C GLU A 115 -4.79 6.56 18.97
N LEU A 116 -4.42 7.85 18.95
CA LEU A 116 -5.26 8.94 19.43
C LEU A 116 -6.57 9.03 18.64
N SER A 117 -6.53 8.76 17.33
CA SER A 117 -7.67 8.85 16.42
C SER A 117 -8.85 7.94 16.76
N PHE A 118 -8.65 6.88 17.56
CA PHE A 118 -9.75 5.98 17.92
C PHE A 118 -10.84 6.68 18.74
N LYS A 119 -10.46 7.63 19.60
CA LYS A 119 -11.38 8.31 20.53
C LYS A 119 -11.47 9.82 20.33
N ASN A 120 -10.57 10.38 19.54
CA ASN A 120 -10.39 11.82 19.40
C ASN A 120 -10.36 12.22 17.93
N LYS A 121 -10.84 13.43 17.64
CA LYS A 121 -10.68 14.08 16.35
C LYS A 121 -9.31 14.74 16.25
N VAL A 122 -8.57 14.46 15.18
CA VAL A 122 -7.18 14.89 14.97
C VAL A 122 -7.09 15.75 13.71
N GLY A 123 -6.55 16.97 13.83
CA GLY A 123 -6.32 17.86 12.71
C GLY A 123 -4.87 17.89 12.25
N LEU A 124 -4.64 17.80 10.94
CA LEU A 124 -3.36 18.10 10.31
C LEU A 124 -3.45 19.43 9.57
N VAL A 125 -2.64 20.40 9.99
CA VAL A 125 -2.68 21.77 9.47
C VAL A 125 -1.51 22.00 8.51
N PHE A 126 -1.82 22.47 7.32
CA PHE A 126 -0.86 22.78 6.26
C PHE A 126 -1.01 24.23 5.85
N GLY A 127 0.11 24.96 5.83
CA GLY A 127 0.14 26.36 5.42
C GLY A 127 0.33 26.54 3.92
N ASN A 128 0.21 27.78 3.47
CA ASN A 128 0.30 28.11 2.06
C ASN A 128 1.68 27.82 1.43
N GLU A 129 1.70 27.80 0.10
CA GLU A 129 2.82 27.35 -0.74
C GLU A 129 4.07 28.23 -0.65
N ARG A 130 3.93 29.48 -0.20
CA ARG A 130 5.04 30.46 -0.18
C ARG A 130 5.65 30.62 1.20
N LEU A 131 4.81 30.77 2.21
CA LEU A 131 5.21 31.14 3.56
C LEU A 131 5.07 29.97 4.54
N GLY A 132 4.27 28.96 4.20
CA GLY A 132 3.82 27.95 5.14
C GLY A 132 2.97 28.56 6.24
N LEU A 133 2.92 27.90 7.41
CA LEU A 133 2.20 28.41 8.57
C LEU A 133 2.97 29.56 9.25
N SER A 134 2.23 30.60 9.62
CA SER A 134 2.69 31.70 10.46
C SER A 134 3.06 31.18 11.86
N ASN A 135 3.80 31.98 12.64
CA ASN A 135 4.07 31.58 14.02
C ASN A 135 2.80 31.65 14.88
N GLU A 136 1.86 32.58 14.60
CA GLU A 136 0.57 32.60 15.29
C GLU A 136 -0.25 31.35 14.99
N GLU A 137 -0.29 30.92 13.73
CA GLU A 137 -1.00 29.69 13.32
C GLU A 137 -0.38 28.44 13.96
N LEU A 138 0.96 28.38 14.07
CA LEU A 138 1.64 27.28 14.76
C LEU A 138 1.37 27.28 16.28
N MET A 139 1.18 28.43 16.91
CA MET A 139 0.84 28.50 18.33
C MET A 139 -0.55 27.92 18.66
N LEU A 140 -1.43 27.82 17.65
CA LEU A 140 -2.74 27.15 17.80
C LEU A 140 -2.63 25.62 17.71
N CYS A 141 -1.47 25.09 17.30
CA CYS A 141 -1.23 23.66 17.19
C CYS A 141 -0.67 23.11 18.51
N HIS A 142 -1.10 21.90 18.88
CA HIS A 142 -0.60 21.20 20.06
C HIS A 142 0.81 20.64 19.83
N GLU A 143 1.11 20.27 18.59
CA GLU A 143 2.41 19.74 18.18
C GLU A 143 2.81 20.30 16.81
N VAL A 144 4.12 20.42 16.56
CA VAL A 144 4.64 20.84 15.26
C VAL A 144 5.60 19.80 14.72
N ILE A 145 5.25 19.27 13.55
CA ILE A 145 6.03 18.24 12.86
C ILE A 145 6.67 18.77 11.58
N THR A 146 7.70 18.06 11.15
CA THR A 146 8.34 18.30 9.86
C THR A 146 8.31 17.07 8.96
N ILE A 147 8.26 17.33 7.66
CA ILE A 147 8.55 16.33 6.62
C ILE A 147 9.99 16.60 6.20
N PRO A 148 10.95 15.69 6.48
CA PRO A 148 12.35 15.92 6.13
C PRO A 148 12.54 16.12 4.62
N THR A 149 13.27 17.17 4.25
CA THR A 149 13.65 17.47 2.87
C THR A 149 15.14 17.83 2.77
N THR A 150 15.69 17.87 1.56
CA THR A 150 17.06 18.37 1.34
C THR A 150 17.11 19.89 1.52
N GLU A 151 18.33 20.44 1.57
CA GLU A 151 18.51 21.90 1.70
C GLU A 151 17.77 22.67 0.59
N LYS A 152 17.01 23.70 0.98
CA LYS A 152 16.22 24.60 0.10
C LYS A 152 15.05 23.96 -0.65
N ALA A 153 14.64 22.74 -0.29
CA ALA A 153 13.47 22.11 -0.89
C ALA A 153 12.17 22.59 -0.21
N SER A 154 11.28 23.20 -1.00
CA SER A 154 9.91 23.51 -0.58
C SER A 154 8.97 22.54 -1.27
N LEU A 155 8.26 21.73 -0.49
CA LEU A 155 7.22 20.86 -1.02
C LEU A 155 6.02 21.71 -1.44
N ASN A 156 5.37 21.30 -2.53
CA ASN A 156 4.05 21.83 -2.86
C ASN A 156 3.05 21.45 -1.73
N LEU A 157 2.01 22.26 -1.55
CA LEU A 157 0.99 22.06 -0.52
C LEU A 157 0.35 20.66 -0.61
N ALA A 158 -0.18 20.28 -1.78
CA ALA A 158 -0.80 18.98 -1.98
C ALA A 158 0.21 17.82 -1.86
N GLN A 159 1.47 18.04 -2.23
CA GLN A 159 2.55 17.07 -2.01
C GLN A 159 2.86 16.86 -0.53
N SER A 160 2.75 17.90 0.29
CA SER A 160 2.92 17.79 1.74
C SER A 160 1.75 17.00 2.35
N VAL A 161 0.52 17.27 1.87
CA VAL A 161 -0.69 16.52 2.30
C VAL A 161 -0.58 15.04 1.93
N ILE A 162 -0.22 14.71 0.67
CA ILE A 162 -0.15 13.31 0.24
C ILE A 162 0.93 12.52 0.98
N LEU A 163 2.10 13.12 1.24
CA LEU A 163 3.14 12.49 2.06
C LEU A 163 2.65 12.26 3.48
N ALA A 164 1.89 13.23 4.02
CA ALA A 164 1.42 13.11 5.38
C ALA A 164 0.39 12.00 5.57
N LEU A 165 -0.59 11.98 4.67
CA LEU A 165 -1.60 10.92 4.64
C LEU A 165 -1.00 9.56 4.32
N TYR A 166 0.04 9.50 3.48
CA TYR A 166 0.75 8.25 3.19
C TYR A 166 1.42 7.65 4.43
N GLU A 167 2.19 8.45 5.19
CA GLU A 167 2.85 7.94 6.42
C GLU A 167 1.82 7.53 7.48
N LEU A 168 0.72 8.28 7.62
CA LEU A 168 -0.40 7.88 8.47
C LEU A 168 -1.05 6.57 8.02
N PHE A 169 -1.34 6.43 6.73
CA PHE A 169 -1.98 5.25 6.18
C PHE A 169 -1.08 4.01 6.30
N GLN A 170 0.22 4.16 6.04
CA GLN A 170 1.21 3.10 6.26
C GLN A 170 1.28 2.65 7.72
N THR A 171 1.12 3.56 8.66
CA THR A 171 1.10 3.24 10.09
C THR A 171 -0.23 2.60 10.52
N ALA A 172 -1.33 3.06 9.93
CA ALA A 172 -2.68 2.56 10.20
C ALA A 172 -2.96 1.17 9.63
N CYS A 173 -2.29 0.82 8.52
CA CYS A 173 -2.54 -0.38 7.74
C CYS A 173 -1.43 -1.42 7.89
N GLU A 174 -1.81 -2.69 7.84
CA GLU A 174 -0.89 -3.80 7.58
C GLU A 174 -1.07 -4.22 6.13
N PHE A 175 -0.16 -3.80 5.25
CA PHE A 175 -0.13 -4.27 3.87
C PHE A 175 0.92 -5.36 3.71
N HIS A 176 0.47 -6.58 3.49
CA HIS A 176 1.32 -7.70 3.13
C HIS A 176 0.94 -8.14 1.72
N PRO A 177 1.74 -7.81 0.68
CA PRO A 177 1.48 -8.35 -0.64
C PRO A 177 1.56 -9.88 -0.56
N GLU A 178 0.60 -10.57 -1.17
CA GLU A 178 0.64 -12.03 -1.26
C GLU A 178 1.95 -12.45 -1.93
N ARG A 179 2.75 -13.23 -1.20
CA ARG A 179 3.95 -13.84 -1.75
C ARG A 179 3.59 -15.26 -2.18
N PRO A 180 4.04 -15.71 -3.37
CA PRO A 180 3.88 -17.10 -3.76
C PRO A 180 4.55 -18.02 -2.73
N PRO A 181 4.01 -19.23 -2.50
CA PRO A 181 4.58 -20.15 -1.53
C PRO A 181 5.98 -20.58 -1.97
N LEU A 182 6.90 -20.58 -1.00
CA LEU A 182 8.22 -21.16 -1.16
C LEU A 182 8.10 -22.65 -1.47
N ALA A 183 9.06 -23.19 -2.21
CA ALA A 183 9.14 -24.63 -2.43
C ALA A 183 9.36 -25.35 -1.11
N THR A 184 8.67 -26.48 -0.93
CA THR A 184 8.87 -27.35 0.22
C THR A 184 10.26 -27.99 0.17
N HIS A 185 10.74 -28.48 1.31
CA HIS A 185 11.99 -29.23 1.35
C HIS A 185 11.95 -30.46 0.42
N GLU A 186 10.81 -31.14 0.34
CA GLU A 186 10.59 -32.28 -0.55
C GLU A 186 10.72 -31.89 -2.03
N GLU A 187 10.08 -30.81 -2.46
CA GLU A 187 10.21 -30.30 -3.84
C GLU A 187 11.66 -29.92 -4.17
N LEU A 188 12.38 -29.35 -3.21
CA LEU A 188 13.80 -29.02 -3.37
C LEU A 188 14.66 -30.29 -3.48
N GLU A 189 14.45 -31.31 -2.64
CA GLU A 189 15.18 -32.57 -2.76
C GLU A 189 14.90 -33.27 -4.10
N LEU A 190 13.66 -33.22 -4.58
CA LEU A 190 13.29 -33.76 -5.88
C LEU A 190 14.03 -33.04 -7.00
N LEU A 191 14.03 -31.71 -6.98
CA LEU A 191 14.80 -30.89 -7.91
C LEU A 191 16.29 -31.24 -7.87
N PHE A 192 16.89 -31.36 -6.69
CA PHE A 192 18.32 -31.64 -6.57
C PHE A 192 18.70 -33.01 -7.08
N LYS A 193 17.86 -34.04 -6.88
CA LYS A 193 18.05 -35.35 -7.50
C LYS A 193 18.01 -35.25 -9.03
N MET A 194 17.03 -34.53 -9.58
CA MET A 194 16.92 -34.34 -11.03
C MET A 194 18.10 -33.57 -11.62
N VAL A 195 18.56 -32.52 -10.93
CA VAL A 195 19.73 -31.76 -11.32
C VAL A 195 20.97 -32.65 -11.29
N GLU A 196 21.18 -33.43 -10.23
CA GLU A 196 22.31 -34.37 -10.14
C GLU A 196 22.31 -35.39 -11.29
N GLU A 197 21.18 -36.03 -11.58
CA GLU A 197 21.07 -36.98 -12.69
C GLU A 197 21.32 -36.31 -14.05
N THR A 198 20.74 -35.13 -14.25
CA THR A 198 20.93 -34.35 -15.49
C THR A 198 22.41 -34.04 -15.71
N LEU A 199 23.10 -33.57 -14.67
CA LEU A 199 24.51 -33.15 -14.75
C LEU A 199 25.47 -34.33 -14.95
N LYS A 200 25.12 -35.52 -14.43
CA LYS A 200 25.82 -36.78 -14.72
C LYS A 200 25.67 -37.19 -16.18
N GLU A 201 24.46 -37.15 -16.73
CA GLU A 201 24.18 -37.61 -18.10
C GLU A 201 24.78 -36.71 -19.18
N ILE A 202 24.97 -35.41 -18.90
CA ILE A 202 25.67 -34.48 -19.81
C ILE A 202 27.19 -34.40 -19.58
N ASP A 203 27.74 -35.25 -18.70
CA ASP A 203 29.17 -35.28 -18.34
C ASP A 203 29.74 -33.92 -17.89
N TYR A 204 28.93 -33.13 -17.15
CA TYR A 204 29.33 -31.81 -16.65
C TYR A 204 29.79 -31.82 -15.18
N MET A 205 29.67 -32.96 -14.50
CA MET A 205 30.04 -33.07 -13.09
C MET A 205 31.52 -33.44 -12.94
N PRO A 206 32.32 -32.69 -12.16
CA PRO A 206 33.74 -32.98 -11.97
C PRO A 206 33.96 -34.30 -11.22
N HIS A 207 34.95 -35.09 -11.65
CA HIS A 207 35.24 -36.42 -11.08
C HIS A 207 35.88 -36.37 -9.68
N ASP A 208 36.61 -35.28 -9.35
CA ASP A 208 37.45 -35.24 -8.13
C ASP A 208 36.66 -34.96 -6.84
N ASN A 209 35.58 -34.18 -6.90
CA ASN A 209 34.77 -33.85 -5.71
C ASN A 209 33.30 -33.50 -6.04
N PRO A 210 32.48 -34.50 -6.39
CA PRO A 210 31.08 -34.29 -6.76
C PRO A 210 30.23 -33.75 -5.59
N THR A 211 30.53 -34.13 -4.35
CA THR A 211 29.74 -33.74 -3.17
C THR A 211 29.84 -32.24 -2.87
N LEU A 212 31.05 -31.66 -2.90
CA LEU A 212 31.23 -30.22 -2.69
C LEU A 212 30.56 -29.42 -3.80
N TRP A 213 30.64 -29.91 -5.03
CA TRP A 213 30.08 -29.24 -6.20
C TRP A 213 28.54 -29.21 -6.18
N LEU A 214 27.89 -30.34 -5.89
CA LEU A 214 26.44 -30.40 -5.67
C LEU A 214 26.00 -29.53 -4.48
N THR A 215 26.79 -29.50 -3.41
CA THR A 215 26.52 -28.62 -2.26
C THR A 215 26.50 -27.15 -2.68
N ASN A 216 27.42 -26.73 -3.57
CA ASN A 216 27.45 -25.36 -4.08
C ASN A 216 26.23 -25.03 -4.95
N ILE A 217 25.79 -25.96 -5.80
CA ILE A 217 24.56 -25.79 -6.59
C ILE A 217 23.34 -25.67 -5.68
N ARG A 218 23.23 -26.56 -4.70
CA ARG A 218 22.12 -26.53 -3.72
C ARG A 218 22.07 -25.18 -3.04
N ARG A 219 23.20 -24.71 -2.50
CA ARG A 219 23.31 -23.39 -1.86
C ARG A 219 23.03 -22.22 -2.82
N PHE A 220 23.41 -22.34 -4.09
CA PHE A 220 23.14 -21.31 -5.10
C PHE A 220 21.63 -21.19 -5.35
N ILE A 221 20.96 -22.32 -5.57
CA ILE A 221 19.51 -22.39 -5.84
C ILE A 221 18.71 -21.93 -4.61
N THR A 222 19.06 -22.38 -3.40
CA THR A 222 18.32 -22.01 -2.19
C THR A 222 18.57 -20.58 -1.72
N ARG A 223 19.64 -19.90 -2.18
CA ARG A 223 19.97 -18.53 -1.75
C ARG A 223 18.86 -17.51 -2.05
N ARG A 224 18.01 -17.79 -3.03
CA ARG A 224 16.93 -16.89 -3.47
C ARG A 224 15.55 -17.31 -2.98
N GLU A 225 15.44 -18.28 -2.08
CA GLU A 225 14.15 -18.76 -1.55
C GLU A 225 13.18 -19.11 -2.71
N PRO A 226 13.51 -20.12 -3.54
CA PRO A 226 12.74 -20.40 -4.75
C PRO A 226 11.31 -20.83 -4.39
N THR A 227 10.36 -20.39 -5.19
CA THR A 227 8.94 -20.75 -5.09
C THR A 227 8.68 -22.16 -5.61
N SER A 228 7.58 -22.79 -5.17
CA SER A 228 7.15 -24.10 -5.71
C SER A 228 7.02 -24.06 -7.24
N ARG A 229 6.56 -22.94 -7.80
CA ARG A 229 6.45 -22.73 -9.25
C ARG A 229 7.81 -22.74 -9.95
N GLU A 230 8.79 -22.00 -9.43
CA GLU A 230 10.13 -21.94 -10.00
C GLU A 230 10.81 -23.31 -9.94
N VAL A 231 10.68 -24.01 -8.82
CA VAL A 231 11.18 -25.38 -8.67
C VAL A 231 10.55 -26.32 -9.69
N LYS A 232 9.23 -26.25 -9.91
CA LYS A 232 8.53 -27.03 -10.94
C LYS A 232 9.00 -26.72 -12.36
N ILE A 233 9.32 -25.46 -12.67
CA ILE A 233 9.90 -25.06 -13.96
C ILE A 233 11.29 -25.67 -14.13
N MET A 234 12.15 -25.58 -13.11
CA MET A 234 13.50 -26.17 -13.15
C MET A 234 13.46 -27.69 -13.28
N MET A 235 12.55 -28.35 -12.56
CA MET A 235 12.31 -29.79 -12.71
C MET A 235 11.80 -30.12 -14.13
N GLY A 236 10.89 -29.32 -14.69
CA GLY A 236 10.42 -29.47 -16.07
C GLY A 236 11.56 -29.39 -17.09
N PHE A 237 12.48 -28.43 -16.92
CA PHE A 237 13.68 -28.31 -17.74
C PHE A 237 14.56 -29.57 -17.68
N CYS A 238 14.87 -30.05 -16.47
CA CYS A 238 15.65 -31.28 -16.27
C CYS A 238 14.97 -32.50 -16.91
N ARG A 239 13.65 -32.66 -16.71
CA ARG A 239 12.85 -33.72 -17.34
C ARG A 239 12.95 -33.70 -18.86
N GLN A 240 12.76 -32.53 -19.47
CA GLN A 240 12.78 -32.37 -20.91
C GLN A 240 14.17 -32.67 -21.50
N LEU A 241 15.23 -32.26 -20.80
CA LEU A 241 16.61 -32.51 -21.21
C LEU A 241 16.94 -34.01 -21.14
N LEU A 242 16.59 -34.68 -20.04
CA LEU A 242 16.81 -36.12 -19.87
C LEU A 242 16.00 -36.95 -20.87
N TRP A 243 14.74 -36.59 -21.13
CA TRP A 243 13.93 -37.19 -22.18
C TRP A 243 14.60 -37.08 -23.56
N ARG A 244 15.17 -35.90 -23.89
CA ARG A 244 15.88 -35.70 -25.16
C ARG A 244 17.14 -36.55 -25.29
N LEU A 245 17.78 -36.89 -24.17
CA LEU A 245 18.93 -37.80 -24.12
C LEU A 245 18.52 -39.29 -24.15
N GLY A 246 17.23 -39.59 -24.31
CA GLY A 246 16.71 -40.96 -24.35
C GLY A 246 16.67 -41.64 -22.98
N LYS A 247 16.65 -40.86 -21.90
CA LYS A 247 16.59 -41.36 -20.52
C LYS A 247 15.20 -41.13 -19.95
N GLU A 248 14.61 -42.16 -19.34
CA GLU A 248 13.44 -42.02 -18.48
C GLU A 248 13.89 -41.87 -17.03
N LEU A 249 13.49 -40.76 -16.40
CA LEU A 249 13.63 -40.55 -14.96
C LEU A 249 12.72 -41.52 -14.22
N LYS A 250 13.31 -42.51 -13.53
CA LYS A 250 12.59 -43.32 -12.53
C LYS A 250 12.60 -42.60 -11.19
N LEU A 251 11.95 -41.45 -11.12
CA LEU A 251 11.59 -40.86 -9.84
C LEU A 251 10.48 -41.74 -9.27
N SER A 252 10.78 -42.58 -8.28
CA SER A 252 9.73 -43.33 -7.59
C SER A 252 8.85 -42.34 -6.82
N SER A 253 7.77 -41.88 -7.45
CA SER A 253 6.62 -41.31 -6.75
C SER A 253 5.79 -42.48 -6.21
N GLN A 254 5.99 -42.80 -4.93
CA GLN A 254 4.80 -43.09 -4.15
C GLN A 254 4.10 -41.72 -4.02
N ASP A 255 2.83 -41.67 -4.43
CA ASP A 255 1.90 -40.54 -4.31
C ASP A 255 1.87 -39.48 -5.44
N GLU A 256 1.86 -39.92 -6.71
CA GLU A 256 1.04 -39.22 -7.72
C GLU A 256 -0.39 -39.81 -7.72
N GLN A 257 -1.16 -39.51 -6.67
CA GLN A 257 -2.62 -39.50 -6.81
C GLN A 257 -3.01 -38.15 -7.40
N ALA A 258 -3.41 -38.17 -8.67
CA ALA A 258 -4.07 -37.05 -9.32
C ALA A 258 -5.29 -36.62 -8.47
N PRO A 259 -5.56 -35.32 -8.30
CA PRO A 259 -6.87 -34.87 -7.85
C PRO A 259 -7.87 -35.33 -8.89
N GLN A 260 -8.77 -36.24 -8.51
CA GLN A 260 -9.97 -36.53 -9.29
C GLN A 260 -10.70 -35.21 -9.53
N GLY A 261 -11.00 -34.95 -10.81
CA GLY A 261 -11.72 -33.77 -11.23
C GLY A 261 -13.06 -33.70 -10.53
N ASP A 262 -13.31 -32.56 -9.88
CA ASP A 262 -14.65 -32.16 -9.50
C ASP A 262 -15.40 -31.81 -10.79
N SER A 263 -16.11 -32.81 -11.29
CA SER A 263 -17.12 -32.67 -12.35
C SER A 263 -18.43 -32.34 -11.67
N SER A 264 -18.56 -31.12 -11.15
CA SER A 264 -19.86 -30.53 -10.89
C SER A 264 -20.29 -29.78 -12.14
N GLU A 265 -20.99 -30.52 -12.99
CA GLU A 265 -21.71 -30.05 -14.16
C GLU A 265 -22.57 -28.83 -13.84
N GLU A 266 -22.60 -27.91 -14.80
CA GLU A 266 -23.68 -26.95 -14.97
C GLU A 266 -25.03 -27.68 -14.89
N THR A 267 -25.89 -27.26 -13.95
CA THR A 267 -27.33 -27.37 -14.17
C THR A 267 -27.96 -26.00 -13.97
N CYS A 268 -27.98 -25.26 -15.06
CA CYS A 268 -28.87 -24.14 -15.28
C CYS A 268 -30.31 -24.70 -15.33
N GLN A 269 -31.08 -24.58 -14.24
CA GLN A 269 -32.53 -24.76 -14.29
C GLN A 269 -33.19 -23.39 -14.45
N LYS A 270 -33.66 -23.13 -15.68
CA LYS A 270 -34.76 -22.23 -15.97
C LYS A 270 -36.08 -23.02 -15.95
N ASP A 271 -37.13 -22.27 -15.60
CA ASP A 271 -38.56 -22.50 -15.82
C ASP A 271 -39.34 -23.33 -14.78
N LYS A 272 -40.15 -22.64 -13.95
CA LYS A 272 -41.56 -22.36 -14.28
C LYS A 272 -42.27 -21.53 -13.20
N ALA A 273 -43.06 -20.57 -13.65
CA ALA A 273 -44.03 -19.79 -12.87
C ALA A 273 -45.12 -20.66 -12.24
N PRO A 274 -45.89 -20.11 -11.29
CA PRO A 274 -47.31 -20.41 -11.22
C PRO A 274 -48.13 -19.13 -11.44
N GLU A 275 -48.94 -19.16 -12.49
CA GLU A 275 -50.17 -18.37 -12.57
C GLU A 275 -51.07 -18.74 -11.38
N GLY A 276 -51.71 -17.73 -10.80
CA GLY A 276 -52.53 -17.91 -9.60
C GLY A 276 -53.91 -18.53 -9.84
N ARG A 277 -54.56 -18.92 -8.73
CA ARG A 277 -55.96 -18.59 -8.41
C ARG A 277 -56.38 -19.14 -7.04
N ASN A 278 -57.00 -18.26 -6.25
CA ASN A 278 -58.11 -18.43 -5.29
C ASN A 278 -58.14 -19.66 -4.36
N GLN A 279 -58.15 -19.40 -3.04
CA GLN A 279 -59.35 -19.46 -2.19
C GLN A 279 -58.95 -19.17 -0.72
N GLY A 280 -59.65 -18.24 -0.04
CA GLY A 280 -59.47 -17.90 1.38
C GLY A 280 -59.34 -16.42 1.62
#